data_AF-A0A941VHI7-F1
#
_entry.id   AF-A0A941VHI7-F1
#
_cell.length_a   1.000
_cell.length_b   1.000
_cell.length_c   1.000
_cell.angle_alpha   90.00
_cell.angle_beta   90.00
_cell.angle_gamma   90.00
#
_symmetry.space_group_name_H-M   'P 1'
#
loop_
_entity.id
_entity.type
_entity.pdbx_description
1 polymer ?
#
loop_
_entity_poly.entity_id
_entity_poly.type
_entity_poly.pdbx_seq_one_letter_code
_entity_poly.pdbx_strand_id
1 'polypeptide(L)' 'MLVPFAPGGVVDTSARILTNKISEMKGWQFVVDNRPGANGFIAVGTTARANADGYTLLAAHTV' A
#
# COMPACT_ATOMS: atom_id res chain seq x y z
N MET A 1 3.62 1.32 -2.88
CA MET A 1 2.59 0.50 -2.19
C MET A 1 1.33 1.34 -2.07
N LEU A 2 0.24 0.87 -2.67
CA LEU A 2 -1.08 1.51 -2.61
C LEU A 2 -1.81 1.10 -1.34
N VAL A 3 -2.33 2.09 -0.62
CA VAL A 3 -3.13 1.89 0.59
C VAL A 3 -4.60 2.25 0.30
N PRO A 4 -5.55 1.31 0.47
CA PRO A 4 -6.95 1.52 0.11
C PRO A 4 -7.76 2.47 1.01
N PHE A 5 -7.13 3.10 2.02
CA PHE A 5 -7.80 3.95 3.02
C PHE A 5 -7.06 5.25 3.27
N ALA A 6 -7.73 6.16 3.97
CA ALA A 6 -7.20 7.47 4.32
C ALA A 6 -5.89 7.38 5.13
N PRO A 7 -4.98 8.37 4.99
CA PRO A 7 -3.77 8.46 5.81
C PRO A 7 -4.08 8.46 7.31
N GLY A 8 -3.19 7.89 8.12
CA GLY A 8 -3.32 7.83 9.59
C GLY A 8 -4.27 6.74 10.12
N GLY A 9 -5.01 6.04 9.25
CA GLY A 9 -5.78 4.86 9.64
C GLY A 9 -4.90 3.64 9.95
N VAL A 10 -5.52 2.54 10.39
CA VAL A 10 -4.81 1.29 10.74
C VAL A 10 -4.01 0.77 9.55
N VAL A 11 -4.60 0.69 8.36
CA VAL A 11 -3.94 0.16 7.16
C VAL A 11 -2.74 1.01 6.74
N ASP A 12 -2.87 2.35 6.78
CA ASP A 12 -1.77 3.28 6.47
C ASP A 12 -0.63 3.14 7.47
N THR A 13 -0.95 3.12 8.75
CA THR A 13 0.03 2.99 9.84
C THR A 13 0.79 1.67 9.74
N SER A 14 0.08 0.56 9.54
CA SER A 14 0.70 -0.76 9.34
C SER A 14 1.60 -0.79 8.10
N ALA A 15 1.17 -0.19 6.98
CA ALA A 15 1.97 -0.12 5.76
C ALA A 15 3.27 0.67 5.98
N ARG A 16 3.22 1.81 6.69
CA ARG A 16 4.40 2.63 7.00
C ARG A 16 5.38 1.90 7.93
N ILE A 17 4.89 1.23 8.96
CA ILE A 17 5.74 0.43 9.87
C ILE A 17 6.45 -0.68 9.10
N LEU A 18 5.68 -1.45 8.31
CA LEU A 18 6.23 -2.55 7.51
C LEU A 18 7.31 -2.05 6.53
N THR A 19 6.99 -1.01 5.76
CA THR A 19 7.89 -0.49 4.73
C THR A 19 9.14 0.16 5.32
N ASN A 20 9.03 0.87 6.44
CA ASN A 20 10.19 1.38 7.18
C ASN A 20 11.09 0.22 7.63
N LYS A 21 10.52 -0.87 8.16
CA LYS A 21 11.31 -2.01 8.58
C LYS A 21 12.03 -2.70 7.42
N ILE A 22 11.36 -2.84 6.27
CA ILE A 22 12.00 -3.39 5.06
C ILE A 22 13.12 -2.47 4.58
N SER A 23 12.93 -1.15 4.63
CA SER A 23 13.97 -0.17 4.29
C SER A 23 15.22 -0.36 5.17
N GLU A 24 15.07 -0.53 6.48
CA GLU A 24 16.19 -0.82 7.38
C GLU A 24 16.91 -2.13 7.04
N MET A 25 16.18 -3.19 6.68
CA MET A 25 16.74 -4.51 6.46
C MET A 25 17.34 -4.72 5.07
N LYS A 26 16.80 -4.04 4.05
CA LYS A 26 17.10 -4.29 2.63
C LYS A 26 17.52 -3.05 1.86
N GLY A 27 17.41 -1.86 2.43
CA GLY A 27 17.64 -0.58 1.74
C GLY A 27 16.58 -0.25 0.69
N TRP A 28 15.47 -0.98 0.64
CA TRP A 28 14.39 -0.74 -0.30
C TRP A 28 13.52 0.41 0.17
N GLN A 29 13.40 1.44 -0.66
CA GLN A 29 12.50 2.55 -0.41
C GLN A 29 11.12 2.26 -0.98
N PHE A 30 10.10 2.34 -0.13
CA PHE A 30 8.70 2.24 -0.55
C PHE A 30 8.05 3.61 -0.49
N VAL A 31 7.29 3.94 -1.52
CA VAL A 31 6.34 5.07 -1.50
C VAL A 31 4.98 4.55 -1.06
N VAL A 32 4.46 5.06 0.05
CA VAL A 32 3.10 4.78 0.53
C VAL A 32 2.15 5.81 -0.09
N ASP A 33 1.26 5.36 -0.99
CA ASP A 33 0.28 6.17 -1.73
C ASP A 33 -1.14 5.76 -1.31
N ASN A 34 -1.84 6.67 -0.61
CA ASN A 34 -3.20 6.44 -0.13
C ASN A 34 -4.21 6.73 -1.25
N ARG A 35 -4.94 5.70 -1.69
CA ARG A 35 -6.03 5.81 -2.69
C ARG A 35 -7.36 5.33 -2.10
N PRO A 36 -7.98 6.13 -1.20
CA PRO A 36 -9.25 5.77 -0.59
C PRO A 36 -10.42 5.81 -1.59
N GLY A 37 -11.52 5.17 -1.22
CA GLY A 37 -12.80 5.26 -1.91
C GLY A 37 -13.32 3.93 -2.45
N ALA A 38 -14.65 3.87 -2.68
CA ALA A 38 -15.37 2.67 -3.08
C ALA A 38 -15.01 1.44 -2.24
N ASN A 39 -14.98 1.57 -0.91
CA ASN A 39 -14.53 0.52 0.01
C ASN A 39 -13.16 -0.12 -0.34
N GLY A 40 -12.22 0.70 -0.82
CA GLY A 40 -10.88 0.26 -1.21
C GLY A 40 -10.75 -0.22 -2.65
N PHE A 41 -11.86 -0.38 -3.40
CA PHE A 41 -11.81 -0.90 -4.77
C PHE A 41 -11.06 0.01 -5.75
N ILE A 42 -10.89 1.30 -5.45
CA ILE A 42 -10.06 2.21 -6.28
C ILE A 42 -8.59 1.75 -6.27
N ALA A 43 -8.02 1.49 -5.09
CA ALA A 43 -6.64 1.00 -4.96
C ALA A 43 -6.48 -0.42 -5.53
N VAL A 44 -7.47 -1.29 -5.29
CA VAL A 44 -7.50 -2.65 -5.86
C VAL A 44 -7.47 -2.59 -7.39
N GLY A 45 -8.38 -1.83 -8.00
CA GLY A 45 -8.45 -1.69 -9.45
C GLY A 45 -7.21 -1.00 -10.06
N THR A 46 -6.59 -0.08 -9.33
CA THR A 46 -5.32 0.52 -9.75
C THR A 46 -4.20 -0.53 -9.73
N THR A 47 -4.07 -1.30 -8.65
CA THR A 47 -3.03 -2.33 -8.52
C THR A 47 -3.22 -3.44 -9.54
N ALA A 48 -4.47 -3.90 -9.75
CA ALA A 48 -4.78 -4.96 -10.70
C ALA A 48 -4.47 -4.61 -12.17
N ARG A 49 -4.39 -3.31 -12.49
CA ARG A 49 -4.03 -2.81 -13.83
C ARG A 49 -2.55 -2.41 -13.95
N ALA A 50 -1.79 -2.46 -12.86
CA ALA A 50 -0.37 -2.15 -12.89
C ALA A 50 0.43 -3.28 -13.55
N ASN A 51 1.66 -2.99 -13.97
CA ASN A 51 2.57 -4.01 -14.45
C ASN A 51 2.85 -5.04 -13.34
N ALA A 52 2.89 -6.32 -13.69
CA ALA A 52 3.18 -7.42 -12.76
C ALA A 52 4.69 -7.58 -12.51
N ASP A 53 5.38 -6.48 -12.23
CA ASP A 53 6.84 -6.39 -12.05
C ASP A 53 7.26 -6.31 -10.56
N GLY A 54 6.28 -6.26 -9.65
CA GLY A 54 6.51 -6.20 -8.21
C GLY A 54 6.75 -4.79 -7.64
N TYR A 55 6.80 -3.74 -8.47
CA TYR A 55 6.98 -2.36 -8.00
C TYR A 55 5.67 -1.70 -7.55
N THR A 56 4.52 -2.24 -8.00
CA THR A 56 3.19 -1.81 -7.54
C THR A 56 2.57 -2.89 -6.67
N LEU A 57 2.51 -2.62 -5.36
CA LEU A 57 1.96 -3.53 -4.35
C LEU A 57 0.71 -2.91 -3.70
N LEU A 58 -0.23 -3.75 -3.27
CA LEU A 58 -1.43 -3.35 -2.52
C LEU A 58 -1.29 -3.73 -1.04
N ALA A 59 -1.62 -2.81 -0.14
CA ALA A 59 -1.86 -3.14 1.27
C ALA A 59 -3.27 -3.77 1.41
N ALA A 60 -3.32 -5.04 1.81
CA ALA A 60 -4.57 -5.79 1.98
C ALA A 60 -4.97 -5.90 3.47
N HIS A 61 -6.27 -5.95 3.71
CA HIS A 61 -6.89 -6.15 5.02
C HIS A 61 -8.30 -6.76 4.83
N THR A 62 -8.93 -7.22 5.90
CA THR A 62 -10.13 -8.06 5.83
C THR A 62 -11.48 -7.35 5.91
N VAL A 63 -11.51 -6.01 6.08
CA VAL A 63 -12.76 -5.26 6.34
C VAL A 63 -13.09 -4.26 5.24
#